data_AF-A0A8J3ML41-F1
#
_entry.id   AF-A0A8J3ML41-F1
#
_cell.length_a   1.000
_cell.length_b   1.000
_cell.length_c   1.000
_cell.angle_alpha   90.00
_cell.angle_beta   90.00
_cell.angle_gamma   90.00
#
_symmetry.space_group_name_H-M   'P 1'
#
loop_
_entity.id
_entity.type
_entity.pdbx_description
1 polymer ?
#
loop_
_entity_poly.entity_id
_entity_poly.type
_entity_poly.pdbx_seq_one_letter_code
_entity_poly.pdbx_strand_id
1 'polypeptide(L)' 'MVEMIITDHGDEQIASQLNVAVRTMQRHLRALMDRVGAPNRGALCAIATFYGWIDMAAILMNELK' A
#
# COMPACT_ATOMS: atom_id res chain seq x y z
N MET A 1 -1.44 4.70 -1.48
CA MET A 1 -0.87 3.48 -2.11
C MET A 1 -0.78 2.33 -1.10
N VAL A 2 0.03 2.40 -0.03
CA VAL A 2 0.11 1.29 0.96
C VAL A 2 -1.23 1.04 1.65
N GLU A 3 -1.96 2.10 1.99
CA GLU A 3 -3.33 2.02 2.53
C GLU A 3 -4.28 1.24 1.61
N MET A 4 -4.14 1.42 0.29
CA MET A 4 -5.00 0.76 -0.68
C MET A 4 -4.66 -0.72 -0.86
N ILE A 5 -3.39 -1.09 -0.66
CA ILE A 5 -2.95 -2.49 -0.65
C ILE A 5 -3.58 -3.23 0.54
N ILE A 6 -3.79 -2.55 1.66
CA ILE A 6 -4.44 -3.12 2.85
C ILE A 6 -5.91 -3.43 2.60
N THR A 7 -6.59 -2.59 1.83
CA THR A 7 -7.99 -2.77 1.40
C THR A 7 -8.14 -3.73 0.21
N ASP A 8 -7.15 -4.60 -0.03
CA ASP A 8 -7.11 -5.63 -1.08
C ASP A 8 -7.34 -5.12 -2.52
N HIS A 9 -7.01 -3.86 -2.81
CA HIS A 9 -7.08 -3.37 -4.18
C HIS A 9 -5.98 -4.00 -5.05
N GLY A 10 -6.35 -4.44 -6.25
CA GLY A 10 -5.37 -4.90 -7.24
C GLY A 10 -4.51 -3.75 -7.75
N ASP A 11 -3.30 -4.06 -8.25
CA ASP A 11 -2.35 -3.06 -8.76
C ASP A 11 -2.98 -2.15 -9.83
N GLU A 12 -3.89 -2.68 -10.66
CA GLU A 12 -4.62 -1.92 -11.68
C GLU A 12 -5.60 -0.90 -11.09
N GLN A 13 -6.36 -1.28 -10.06
CA GLN A 13 -7.26 -0.37 -9.37
C GLN A 13 -6.48 0.72 -8.63
N ILE A 14 -5.39 0.35 -7.96
CA ILE A 14 -4.53 1.31 -7.27
C ILE A 14 -3.94 2.30 -8.27
N ALA A 15 -3.42 1.82 -9.39
CA ALA A 15 -2.85 2.65 -10.44
C ALA A 15 -3.89 3.60 -11.06
N SER A 16 -5.10 3.10 -11.31
CA SER A 16 -6.22 3.89 -11.83
C SER A 16 -6.60 5.03 -10.87
N GLN A 17 -6.80 4.73 -9.58
CA GLN A 17 -7.15 5.74 -8.58
C GLN A 17 -6.05 6.78 -8.36
N LEU A 18 -4.78 6.38 -8.47
CA LEU A 18 -3.64 7.29 -8.36
C LEU A 18 -3.33 8.02 -9.69
N ASN A 19 -4.07 7.74 -10.77
CA ASN A 19 -3.85 8.26 -12.12
C ASN A 19 -2.40 8.08 -12.60
N VAL A 20 -1.84 6.89 -12.41
CA VAL A 20 -0.49 6.51 -12.86
C VAL A 20 -0.51 5.19 -13.61
N ALA A 21 0.50 4.94 -14.44
CA ALA A 21 0.66 3.61 -15.04
C ALA A 21 0.99 2.55 -13.96
N VAL A 22 0.47 1.32 -14.13
CA VAL A 22 0.74 0.18 -13.23
C VAL A 22 2.23 -0.02 -12.99
N ARG A 23 3.04 0.08 -14.05
CA ARG A 23 4.51 -0.03 -13.95
C ARG A 23 5.13 1.04 -13.04
N THR A 24 4.60 2.26 -13.07
CA THR A 24 5.05 3.36 -12.22
C THR A 24 4.71 3.08 -10.76
N MET A 25 3.48 2.64 -10.50
CA MET A 25 3.04 2.23 -9.16
C MET A 25 3.91 1.07 -8.61
N GLN A 26 4.15 0.03 -9.40
CA GLN A 26 5.03 -1.09 -9.02
C GLN A 26 6.47 -0.64 -8.74
N ARG A 27 7.00 0.31 -9.52
CA ARG A 27 8.33 0.89 -9.28
C ARG A 27 8.38 1.64 -7.94
N HIS A 28 7.37 2.43 -7.62
CA HIS A 28 7.28 3.11 -6.32
C HIS A 28 7.15 2.13 -5.17
N LEU A 29 6.32 1.09 -5.33
CA LEU A 29 6.14 0.05 -4.34
C LEU A 29 7.46 -0.68 -4.06
N ARG A 30 8.20 -1.07 -5.10
CA ARG A 30 9.52 -1.70 -4.97
C ARG A 30 10.52 -0.78 -4.27
N ALA A 31 10.59 0.49 -4.66
CA ALA A 31 11.48 1.44 -4.00
C ALA A 31 11.16 1.61 -2.51
N LEU A 32 9.88 1.61 -2.12
CA LEU A 32 9.49 1.63 -0.71
C LEU A 32 9.88 0.36 0.02
N MET A 33 9.62 -0.81 -0.58
CA MET A 33 10.01 -2.11 -0.03
C MET A 33 11.52 -2.19 0.21
N ASP A 34 12.33 -1.77 -0.77
CA ASP A 34 13.79 -1.78 -0.68
C ASP A 34 14.30 -0.86 0.44
N ARG A 35 13.68 0.31 0.61
CA ARG A 35 14.07 1.29 1.65
C ARG A 35 13.81 0.78 3.07
N VAL A 36 12.82 -0.07 3.26
CA VAL A 36 12.41 -0.55 4.59
C VAL A 36 12.77 -2.02 4.82
N GLY A 37 13.39 -2.67 3.84
CA GLY A 37 13.74 -4.09 3.90
C GLY A 37 12.54 -5.03 3.85
N ALA A 38 11.42 -4.63 3.23
CA ALA A 38 10.24 -5.48 3.11
C ALA A 38 10.40 -6.49 1.96
N PRO A 39 10.33 -7.82 2.21
CA PRO A 39 10.49 -8.82 1.15
C PRO A 39 9.28 -8.92 0.20
N ASN A 40 8.12 -8.40 0.60
CA ASN A 40 6.91 -8.38 -0.20
C ASN A 40 5.95 -7.27 0.28
N ARG A 41 4.90 -7.00 -0.51
CA ARG A 41 3.94 -5.92 -0.22
C ARG A 41 3.20 -6.11 1.11
N GLY A 42 2.95 -7.35 1.53
CA GLY A 42 2.32 -7.65 2.83
C GLY A 42 3.22 -7.27 4.00
N ALA A 43 4.51 -7.60 3.91
CA ALA A 43 5.50 -7.18 4.90
C ALA A 43 5.64 -5.65 4.95
N LEU A 44 5.57 -4.96 3.81
CA LEU A 44 5.55 -3.49 3.79
C LEU A 44 4.35 -2.93 4.54
N CYS A 45 3.15 -3.51 4.35
CA CYS A 45 1.95 -3.08 5.07
C CYS A 45 2.10 -3.31 6.58
N ALA A 46 2.59 -4.48 6.99
CA ALA A 46 2.84 -4.78 8.40
C ALA A 46 3.84 -3.80 9.04
N ILE A 47 4.94 -3.49 8.34
CA ILE A 47 5.93 -2.50 8.76
C ILE A 47 5.29 -1.12 8.88
N ALA A 48 4.53 -0.69 7.87
CA ALA A 48 3.91 0.62 7.87
C ALA A 48 2.90 0.79 9.02
N THR A 49 2.15 -0.26 9.35
CA THR A 49 1.26 -0.29 10.53
C THR A 49 2.06 -0.27 11.84
N PHE A 50 3.12 -1.09 11.95
CA PHE A 50 3.94 -1.18 13.16
C PHE A 50 4.62 0.15 13.51
N TYR A 51 5.12 0.87 12.51
CA TYR A 51 5.74 2.18 12.71
C TYR A 51 4.72 3.34 12.78
N GLY A 52 3.42 3.07 12.65
CA GLY A 52 2.36 4.08 12.70
C GLY A 52 2.38 5.06 11.52
N TRP A 53 2.94 4.67 10.36
CA TRP A 53 2.87 5.48 9.14
C TRP A 53 1.47 5.49 8.53
N ILE A 54 0.70 4.46 8.85
CA ILE A 54 -0.68 4.27 8.46
C ILE A 54 -1.48 3.80 9.67
N ASP A 55 -2.71 4.26 9.78
CA ASP A 55 -3.64 3.77 10.79
C ASP A 55 -4.56 2.72 10.16
N MET A 56 -4.21 1.45 10.39
CA MET A 56 -4.97 0.32 9.86
C MET A 56 -6.42 0.28 10.39
N ALA A 57 -6.65 0.72 11.63
CA ALA A 57 -7.98 0.73 12.21
C ALA A 57 -8.85 1.82 11.54
N ALA A 58 -8.28 3.01 11.31
CA ALA A 58 -8.96 4.08 10.59
C ALA A 58 -9.30 3.69 9.14
N ILE A 59 -8.38 3.01 8.45
CA ILE A 59 -8.59 2.54 7.06
C ILE A 59 -9.75 1.54 7.00
N LEU A 60 -9.74 0.51 7.86
CA LEU A 60 -10.79 -0.51 7.86
C LEU A 60 -12.15 0.05 8.27
N MET A 61 -12.20 1.03 9.18
CA MET A 61 -13.46 1.69 9.56
C MET A 61 -14.05 2.55 8.43
N ASN A 62 -13.24 3.04 7.50
CA ASN A 62 -13.70 3.86 6.38
C ASN A 62 -14.32 3.02 5.25
N GLU A 63 -13.87 1.77 5.07
CA GLU A 63 -14.40 0.83 4.07
C GLU A 63 -15.76 0.20 4.46
N LEU A 64 -16.17 0.31 5.72
CA LEU A 64 -17.45 -0.23 6.24
C LEU A 64 -18.61 0.77 6.18
N LYS A 65 -18.40 1.97 5.65
CA LYS A 65 -19.41 3.02 5.46
C LYS A 65 -19.88 3.08 4.02
#